data_AF-A7BEM1-F1
#
_entry.id   AF-A7BEM1-F1
#
_cell.length_a   1.000
_cell.length_b   1.000
_cell.length_c   1.000
_cell.angle_alpha   90.00
_cell.angle_beta   90.00
_cell.angle_gamma   90.00
#
_symmetry.space_group_name_H-M   'P 1'
#
loop_
_entity.id
_entity.type
_entity.pdbx_description
1 polymer ?
#
loop_
_entity_poly.entity_id
_entity_poly.type
_entity_poly.pdbx_seq_one_letter_code
_entity_poly.pdbx_strand_id
1 'polypeptide(L)'
;MDRSTVKTYTSFLAYTKTFGHYVDRLGLPYGKYFWQLPENGRPFSLEERALDILAVNDPYYEYRILTLPTGFSIRTGINIPQFSLCGGARQVQFLAGDYALTANECLQLGILEGKGKD
;
A
#
# COMPACT_ATOMS: atom_id res chain seq x y z
N MET A 1 -9.92 -3.53 5.44
CA MET A 1 -9.68 -4.77 4.66
C MET A 1 -10.68 -5.83 5.09
N ASP A 2 -11.15 -6.66 4.15
CA ASP A 2 -11.89 -7.89 4.43
C ASP A 2 -10.98 -8.83 5.21
N ARG A 3 -11.37 -9.14 6.46
CA ARG A 3 -10.57 -9.95 7.40
C ARG A 3 -10.24 -11.33 6.82
N SER A 4 -11.08 -11.91 5.98
CA SER A 4 -10.86 -13.22 5.37
C SER A 4 -9.70 -13.22 4.36
N THR A 5 -9.35 -12.05 3.83
CA THR A 5 -8.32 -11.88 2.79
C THR A 5 -6.99 -11.36 3.34
N VAL A 6 -6.94 -11.01 4.62
CA VAL A 6 -5.75 -10.42 5.24
C VAL A 6 -4.64 -11.46 5.34
N LYS A 7 -3.45 -11.10 4.87
CA LYS A 7 -2.22 -11.86 4.99
C LYS A 7 -1.11 -10.94 5.49
N THR A 8 -0.19 -11.52 6.27
CA THR A 8 1.00 -10.84 6.76
C THR A 8 2.24 -11.54 6.23
N TYR A 9 3.17 -10.75 5.68
CA TYR A 9 4.44 -11.22 5.17
C TYR A 9 5.57 -10.63 6.00
N THR A 10 6.42 -11.48 6.56
CA THR A 10 7.67 -11.09 7.26
C THR A 10 8.90 -11.18 6.35
N SER A 11 8.69 -11.46 5.06
CA SER A 11 9.73 -11.57 4.04
C SER A 11 9.39 -10.70 2.85
N PHE A 12 10.29 -9.77 2.52
CA PHE A 12 10.24 -8.94 1.32
C PHE A 12 10.04 -9.79 0.06
N LEU A 13 10.91 -10.80 -0.15
CA LEU A 13 10.86 -11.65 -1.35
C LEU A 13 9.55 -12.43 -1.47
N ALA A 14 8.97 -12.89 -0.35
CA ALA A 14 7.70 -13.60 -0.38
C ALA A 14 6.53 -12.70 -0.80
N TYR A 15 6.51 -11.45 -0.31
CA TYR A 15 5.52 -10.47 -0.72
C TYR A 15 5.69 -10.09 -2.20
N THR A 16 6.89 -9.68 -2.61
CA THR A 16 7.09 -9.13 -3.96
C THR A 16 7.00 -10.20 -5.05
N LYS A 17 7.36 -11.45 -4.77
CA LYS A 17 7.10 -12.58 -5.69
C LYS A 17 5.61 -12.76 -5.99
N THR A 18 4.74 -12.38 -5.04
CA THR A 18 3.28 -12.56 -5.17
C THR A 18 2.61 -11.33 -5.80
N PHE A 19 3.07 -10.13 -5.43
CA PHE A 19 2.35 -8.88 -5.69
C PHE A 19 3.14 -7.81 -6.46
N GLY A 20 4.40 -8.08 -6.79
CA GLY A 20 5.31 -7.11 -7.40
C GLY A 20 5.96 -6.17 -6.38
N HIS A 21 6.80 -5.27 -6.90
CA HIS A 21 7.64 -4.39 -6.08
C HIS A 21 7.04 -3.02 -5.80
N TYR A 22 5.86 -2.71 -6.33
CA TYR A 22 5.35 -1.36 -6.30
C TYR A 22 4.07 -1.23 -5.48
N VAL A 23 3.97 -0.08 -4.83
CA VAL A 23 2.76 0.38 -4.16
C VAL A 23 2.53 1.83 -4.52
N ASP A 24 1.28 2.26 -4.48
CA ASP A 24 0.91 3.65 -4.62
C ASP A 24 0.20 4.17 -3.35
N ARG A 25 -0.01 5.47 -3.30
CA ARG A 25 -0.81 6.14 -2.29
C ARG A 25 -1.51 7.34 -2.90
N LEU A 26 -2.83 7.38 -2.71
CA LEU A 26 -3.61 8.60 -2.82
C LEU A 26 -3.74 9.19 -1.41
N GLY A 27 -3.19 10.39 -1.19
CA GLY A 27 -3.12 11.04 0.12
C GLY A 27 -1.71 11.44 0.54
N LEU A 28 -1.62 12.46 1.41
CA LEU A 28 -0.34 12.96 1.93
C LEU A 28 0.54 11.86 2.56
N PRO A 29 1.89 11.98 2.53
CA PRO A 29 2.81 10.93 3.02
C PRO A 29 2.74 10.59 4.52
N TYR A 30 1.96 11.33 5.31
CA TYR A 30 1.73 11.07 6.74
C TYR A 30 0.72 9.93 7.00
N GLY A 31 0.09 9.37 5.96
CA GLY A 31 -0.82 8.23 6.13
C GLY A 31 -0.14 6.87 5.97
N LYS A 32 -0.86 5.84 6.44
CA LYS A 32 -0.34 4.49 6.71
C LYS A 32 -0.91 3.40 5.80
N TYR A 33 -1.70 3.81 4.80
CA TYR A 33 -2.37 2.92 3.86
C TYR A 33 -1.86 3.19 2.45
N PHE A 34 -1.50 2.11 1.78
CA PHE A 34 -1.04 2.08 0.39
C PHE A 34 -1.94 1.11 -0.37
N TRP A 35 -1.82 1.11 -1.69
CA TRP A 35 -2.39 0.05 -2.52
C TRP A 35 -1.29 -0.59 -3.35
N GLN A 36 -1.41 -1.89 -3.55
CA GLN A 36 -0.53 -2.60 -4.46
C GLN A 36 -0.65 -1.97 -5.86
N LEU A 37 0.48 -1.65 -6.48
CA LEU A 37 0.54 -1.08 -7.82
C LEU A 37 1.01 -2.17 -8.79
N PRO A 38 0.15 -2.67 -9.70
CA PRO A 38 0.56 -3.69 -10.66
C PRO A 38 1.61 -3.16 -11.64
N GLU A 39 2.70 -3.91 -11.86
CA GLU A 39 3.79 -3.52 -12.77
C GLU A 39 3.33 -3.31 -14.22
N ASN A 40 2.41 -4.15 -14.71
CA ASN A 40 1.86 -4.09 -16.07
C ASN A 40 0.37 -3.75 -16.09
N GLY A 41 -0.12 -3.06 -15.06
CA GLY A 41 -1.54 -2.73 -14.91
C GLY A 41 -1.78 -1.27 -14.61
N ARG A 42 -3.05 -0.91 -14.49
CA ARG A 42 -3.44 0.42 -14.03
C ARG A 42 -3.47 0.47 -12.50
N PRO A 43 -3.19 1.63 -11.88
CA PRO A 43 -3.51 1.88 -10.49
C PRO A 43 -5.00 1.57 -10.22
N PHE A 44 -5.31 1.09 -9.01
CA PHE A 44 -6.71 0.91 -8.59
C PHE A 44 -7.46 2.25 -8.63
N SER A 45 -8.73 2.23 -9.01
CA SER A 45 -9.60 3.41 -9.05
C SER A 45 -9.99 3.90 -7.64
N LEU A 46 -10.59 5.08 -7.54
CA LEU A 46 -11.11 5.58 -6.26
C LEU A 46 -12.18 4.64 -5.69
N GLU A 47 -13.03 4.10 -6.55
CA GLU A 47 -14.11 3.16 -6.23
C GLU A 47 -13.56 1.83 -5.69
N GLU A 48 -12.53 1.30 -6.33
CA GLU A 48 -11.86 0.06 -5.90
C GLU A 48 -11.14 0.26 -4.55
N ARG A 49 -10.57 1.45 -4.32
CA ARG A 49 -9.94 1.82 -3.04
C ARG A 49 -10.97 2.08 -1.93
N ALA A 50 -12.24 2.29 -2.28
CA ALA A 50 -13.33 2.67 -1.38
C ALA A 50 -12.94 3.82 -0.44
N LEU A 51 -12.42 4.91 -1.03
CA LEU A 51 -12.04 6.13 -0.31
C LEU A 51 -13.18 7.15 -0.31
N ASP A 52 -13.09 8.10 0.62
CA ASP A 52 -13.97 9.27 0.63
C ASP A 52 -13.79 10.06 -0.69
N ILE A 53 -14.88 10.62 -1.22
CA ILE A 53 -14.86 11.38 -2.48
C ILE A 53 -13.90 12.57 -2.42
N LEU A 54 -13.63 13.13 -1.24
CA LEU A 54 -12.69 14.24 -1.09
C LEU A 54 -11.25 13.85 -1.46
N ALA A 55 -10.90 12.56 -1.42
CA ALA A 55 -9.57 12.06 -1.79
C ALA A 55 -9.25 12.25 -3.27
N VAL A 56 -10.20 12.61 -4.14
CA VAL A 56 -9.90 13.02 -5.53
C VAL A 56 -9.00 14.24 -5.62
N ASN A 57 -8.94 15.05 -4.55
CA ASN A 57 -8.09 16.24 -4.47
C ASN A 57 -6.74 15.94 -3.82
N ASP A 58 -6.54 14.71 -3.34
CA ASP A 58 -5.31 14.34 -2.65
C ASP A 58 -4.17 14.10 -3.66
N PRO A 59 -2.91 14.37 -3.25
CA PRO A 59 -1.77 14.04 -4.08
C PRO A 59 -1.63 12.52 -4.26
N TYR A 60 -1.15 12.14 -5.44
CA TYR A 60 -0.88 10.75 -5.81
C TYR A 60 0.63 10.49 -5.85
N TYR A 61 1.06 9.43 -5.17
CA TYR A 61 2.46 9.02 -5.09
C TYR A 61 2.61 7.54 -5.45
N GLU A 62 3.71 7.21 -6.11
CA GLU A 62 4.10 5.83 -6.39
C GLU A 62 5.45 5.54 -5.72
N TYR A 63 5.60 4.33 -5.20
CA TYR A 63 6.79 3.90 -4.47
C TYR A 63 7.24 2.51 -4.91
N ARG A 64 8.56 2.30 -4.87
CA ARG A 64 9.17 0.98 -4.99
C ARG A 64 9.55 0.47 -3.60
N ILE A 65 9.19 -0.77 -3.29
CA ILE A 65 9.62 -1.47 -2.09
C ILE A 65 11.04 -2.01 -2.33
N LEU A 66 11.98 -1.58 -1.48
CA LEU A 66 13.39 -1.93 -1.59
C LEU A 66 13.77 -3.14 -0.76
N THR A 67 13.25 -3.19 0.46
CA THR A 67 13.62 -4.17 1.47
C THR A 67 12.55 -4.24 2.56
N LEU A 68 12.67 -5.22 3.45
CA LEU A 68 11.90 -5.32 4.68
C LEU A 68 12.84 -5.72 5.82
N PRO A 69 13.16 -4.79 6.75
CA PRO A 69 14.05 -5.09 7.86
C PRO A 69 13.53 -6.21 8.76
N THR A 70 14.43 -6.90 9.46
CA THR A 70 14.05 -7.92 10.44
C THR A 70 13.15 -7.31 11.54
N GLY A 71 12.07 -8.01 11.89
CA GLY A 71 11.07 -7.53 12.85
C GLY A 71 9.96 -6.67 12.24
N PHE A 72 10.05 -6.37 10.94
CA PHE A 72 9.00 -5.66 10.21
C PHE A 72 8.14 -6.65 9.44
N SER A 73 6.93 -6.20 9.08
CA SER A 73 6.00 -7.00 8.27
C SER A 73 5.22 -6.14 7.28
N ILE A 74 4.72 -6.78 6.23
CA ILE A 74 3.78 -6.20 5.27
C ILE A 74 2.44 -6.89 5.47
N ARG A 75 1.43 -6.13 5.90
CA ARG A 75 0.04 -6.58 5.98
C ARG A 75 -0.69 -6.16 4.72
N THR A 76 -1.36 -7.10 4.07
CA THR A 76 -2.15 -6.83 2.87
C THR A 76 -3.48 -7.57 2.88
N GLY A 77 -4.49 -7.01 2.23
CA GLY A 77 -5.83 -7.57 2.12
C GLY A 77 -6.66 -6.76 1.14
N ILE A 78 -7.88 -7.20 0.87
CA ILE A 78 -8.78 -6.54 -0.06
C ILE A 78 -9.62 -5.48 0.67
N ASN A 79 -9.77 -4.29 0.10
CA ASN A 79 -10.70 -3.26 0.59
C ASN A 79 -12.14 -3.81 0.56
N ILE A 80 -12.87 -3.63 1.67
CA ILE A 80 -14.32 -3.86 1.68
C ILE A 80 -15.04 -2.70 0.96
N PRO A 81 -16.28 -2.90 0.50
CA PRO A 81 -17.14 -1.80 0.11
C PRO A 81 -17.28 -0.76 1.24
N GLN A 82 -17.12 0.52 0.91
CA GLN A 82 -17.26 1.65 1.84
C GLN A 82 -17.59 2.93 1.05
N PHE A 83 -18.24 3.92 1.66
CA PHE A 83 -18.66 5.18 1.01
C PHE A 83 -19.55 4.97 -0.23
N SER A 84 -20.34 3.90 -0.24
CA SER A 84 -21.13 3.45 -1.41
C SER A 84 -20.31 3.06 -2.63
N LEU A 85 -19.01 2.81 -2.44
CA LEU A 85 -18.08 2.33 -3.46
C LEU A 85 -17.84 0.83 -3.32
N CYS A 86 -17.48 0.18 -4.43
CA CYS A 86 -17.40 -1.29 -4.51
C CYS A 86 -16.26 -1.90 -3.69
N GLY A 87 -15.18 -1.17 -3.40
CA GLY A 87 -13.98 -1.77 -2.85
C GLY A 87 -13.32 -2.74 -3.83
N GLY A 88 -12.47 -3.64 -3.34
CA GLY A 88 -11.79 -4.62 -4.18
C GLY A 88 -10.31 -4.34 -4.46
N ALA A 89 -9.81 -3.13 -4.20
CA ALA A 89 -8.39 -2.84 -4.29
C ALA A 89 -7.60 -3.60 -3.20
N ARG A 90 -6.37 -4.00 -3.52
CA ARG A 90 -5.47 -4.63 -2.54
C ARG A 90 -4.76 -3.55 -1.73
N GLN A 91 -5.18 -3.37 -0.48
CA GLN A 91 -4.54 -2.49 0.48
C GLN A 91 -3.26 -3.10 1.04
N VAL A 92 -2.29 -2.24 1.37
CA VAL A 92 -0.99 -2.61 1.92
C VAL A 92 -0.65 -1.69 3.09
N GLN A 93 -0.04 -2.25 4.13
CA GLN A 93 0.54 -1.53 5.26
C GLN A 93 1.90 -2.13 5.62
N PHE A 94 2.84 -1.27 5.97
CA PHE A 94 4.13 -1.67 6.54
C PHE A 94 4.06 -1.52 8.06
N LEU A 95 4.55 -2.52 8.80
CA LEU A 95 4.49 -2.52 10.25
C LEU A 95 5.86 -2.78 10.87
N ALA A 96 6.17 -2.05 11.94
CA ALA A 96 7.25 -2.35 12.89
C ALA A 96 6.61 -2.97 14.14
N GLY A 97 6.64 -4.30 14.27
CA GLY A 97 5.76 -5.00 15.21
C GLY A 97 4.28 -4.74 14.88
N ASP A 98 3.54 -4.18 15.85
CA ASP A 98 2.12 -3.79 15.67
C ASP A 98 1.94 -2.33 15.21
N TYR A 99 3.02 -1.54 15.14
CA TYR A 99 2.96 -0.15 14.73
C TYR A 99 2.93 -0.02 13.21
N ALA A 100 1.82 0.48 12.66
CA ALA A 100 1.73 0.79 11.25
C ALA A 100 2.52 2.08 10.91
N LEU A 101 3.42 1.96 9.94
CA LEU A 101 4.28 3.04 9.45
C LEU A 101 3.55 3.90 8.42
N THR A 102 3.86 5.18 8.42
CA THR A 102 3.50 6.16 7.40
C THR A 102 4.42 6.03 6.18
N ALA A 103 4.05 6.63 5.05
CA ALA A 103 4.92 6.70 3.88
C ALA A 103 6.23 7.44 4.17
N ASN A 104 6.18 8.54 4.91
CA ASN A 104 7.39 9.25 5.32
C ASN A 104 8.32 8.39 6.18
N GLU A 105 7.80 7.67 7.17
CA GLU A 105 8.63 6.75 7.98
C GLU A 105 9.24 5.64 7.11
N CYS A 106 8.47 5.08 6.17
CA CYS A 106 9.00 4.05 5.25
C CYS A 106 10.10 4.59 4.34
N LEU A 107 9.98 5.83 3.86
CA LEU A 107 11.03 6.51 3.08
C LEU A 107 12.28 6.77 3.94
N GLN A 108 12.11 7.28 5.16
CA GLN A 108 13.22 7.56 6.09
C GLN A 108 13.98 6.30 6.48
N LEU A 109 13.29 5.18 6.61
CA LEU A 109 13.88 3.88 6.95
C LEU A 109 14.45 3.13 5.74
N GLY A 110 14.33 3.69 4.52
CA GLY A 110 14.80 3.05 3.28
C GLY A 110 14.02 1.79 2.89
N ILE A 111 12.80 1.61 3.43
CA ILE A 111 11.87 0.53 3.04
C ILE A 111 11.28 0.84 1.67
N LEU A 112 10.94 2.11 1.45
CA LEU A 112 10.41 2.64 0.20
C LEU A 112 11.37 3.66 -0.40
N GLU A 113 11.33 3.80 -1.72
CA GLU A 113 11.76 5.00 -2.44
C GLU A 113 10.62 5.50 -3.33
N GLY A 114 10.63 6.79 -3.66
CA GLY A 114 9.74 7.32 -4.70
C GLY A 114 10.05 6.64 -6.04
N LYS A 115 9.02 6.17 -6.73
CA LYS A 115 9.17 5.64 -8.08
C LYS A 115 9.54 6.82 -8.99
N GLY A 116 10.80 6.86 -9.42
CA GLY A 116 11.27 7.85 -10.40
C GLY A 116 10.44 7.76 -11.68
N LYS A 117 10.26 8.90 -12.36
CA LYS A 117 9.90 8.88 -13.77
C LYS A 117 11.22 8.66 -14.51
N ASP A 118 11.44 7.44 -14.98
CA ASP A 118 12.47 7.19 -15.99
C ASP A 118 12.16 8.01 -17.25
#